data_AF-A0A7J7QFA5-F1
#
_entry.id   AF-A0A7J7QFA5-F1
#
_cell.length_a   1.000
_cell.length_b   1.000
_cell.length_c   1.000
_cell.angle_alpha   90.00
_cell.angle_beta   90.00
_cell.angle_gamma   90.00
#
_symmetry.space_group_name_H-M   'P 1'
#
loop_
_entity.id
_entity.type
_entity.pdbx_description
1 polymer ?
#
loop_
_entity_poly.entity_id
_entity_poly.type
_entity_poly.pdbx_seq_one_letter_code
_entity_poly.pdbx_strand_id
1 'polypeptide(L)'
;MQEVELGLELKERWCQKLLQGEKQVELRRYAIPQEFLNQPVYLLCTPDGNEGRSTLPLDAMPAAQPGVCIAGTVNFSGQVVYSSYEQWLADADKHCVAPGTPYSWQPGVTQEMFSWKVASVQAAAAPQPVPAMRRVLSSWFKVVAA
;
A
#
# COMPACT_ATOMS: atom_id res chain seq x y z
N MET A 1 -0.18 22.71 -3.50
CA MET A 1 -0.21 21.24 -3.32
C MET A 1 0.92 20.90 -2.38
N GLN A 2 0.67 20.14 -1.30
CA GLN A 2 1.77 19.63 -0.46
C GLN A 2 2.67 18.74 -1.33
N GLU A 3 3.99 18.89 -1.15
CA GLU A 3 4.97 18.03 -1.77
C GLU A 3 4.85 16.63 -1.15
N VAL A 4 4.71 15.61 -1.99
CA VAL A 4 4.53 14.23 -1.54
C VAL A 4 5.90 13.56 -1.52
N GLU A 5 6.35 13.17 -0.32
CA GLU A 5 7.69 12.60 -0.12
C GLU A 5 7.68 11.07 0.01
N LEU A 6 6.51 10.47 0.23
CA LEU A 6 6.35 9.04 0.47
C LEU A 6 5.72 8.32 -0.72
N GLY A 7 6.12 7.07 -0.92
CA GLY A 7 5.47 6.14 -1.85
C GLY A 7 5.20 4.80 -1.19
N LEU A 8 4.04 4.22 -1.50
CA LEU A 8 3.66 2.87 -1.11
C LEU A 8 3.50 2.01 -2.35
N GLU A 9 4.31 0.96 -2.44
CA GLU A 9 4.19 -0.06 -3.48
C GLU A 9 2.91 -0.87 -3.29
N LEU A 10 2.12 -0.94 -4.35
CA LEU A 10 0.95 -1.80 -4.47
C LEU A 10 0.85 -2.39 -5.87
N LYS A 11 0.25 -3.58 -5.92
CA LYS A 11 -0.11 -4.22 -7.17
C LYS A 11 -1.27 -3.50 -7.81
N GLU A 12 -1.32 -3.48 -9.14
CA GLU A 12 -2.33 -2.77 -9.93
C GLU A 12 -3.75 -3.05 -9.45
N ARG A 13 -4.11 -4.31 -9.21
CA ARG A 13 -5.45 -4.66 -8.70
C ARG A 13 -5.79 -3.99 -7.37
N TRP A 14 -4.81 -3.82 -6.48
CA TRP A 14 -5.02 -3.20 -5.17
C TRP A 14 -5.09 -1.68 -5.29
N CYS A 15 -4.25 -1.08 -6.14
CA CYS A 15 -4.35 0.34 -6.48
C CYS A 15 -5.75 0.68 -7.02
N GLN A 16 -6.26 -0.10 -7.97
CA GLN A 16 -7.59 0.12 -8.55
C GLN A 16 -8.68 0.08 -7.50
N LYS A 17 -8.68 -0.92 -6.62
CA LYS A 17 -9.67 -1.03 -5.53
C LYS A 17 -9.62 0.13 -4.55
N LEU A 18 -8.44 0.64 -4.22
CA LEU A 18 -8.29 1.84 -3.39
C LEU A 18 -8.86 3.06 -4.12
N LEU A 19 -8.46 3.28 -5.37
CA LEU A 19 -8.86 4.45 -6.15
C LEU A 19 -10.36 4.47 -6.48
N GLN A 20 -11.00 3.31 -6.55
CA GLN A 20 -12.45 3.16 -6.75
C GLN A 20 -13.24 3.24 -5.43
N GLY A 21 -12.56 3.31 -4.28
CA GLY A 21 -13.18 3.34 -2.96
C GLY A 21 -13.75 1.99 -2.48
N GLU A 22 -13.54 0.91 -3.23
CA GLU A 22 -13.93 -0.44 -2.82
C GLU A 22 -13.13 -0.89 -1.60
N LYS A 23 -11.82 -0.64 -1.62
CA LYS A 23 -10.89 -0.98 -0.55
C LYS A 23 -10.73 0.23 0.38
N GLN A 24 -11.10 0.05 1.64
CA GLN A 24 -11.11 1.10 2.66
C GLN A 24 -10.00 0.91 3.71
N VAL A 25 -9.35 -0.25 3.71
CA VAL A 25 -8.21 -0.51 4.59
C VAL A 25 -7.12 -1.29 3.85
N GLU A 26 -5.85 -0.97 4.12
CA GLU A 26 -4.68 -1.68 3.60
C GLU A 26 -4.17 -2.71 4.63
N LEU A 27 -3.89 -3.94 4.19
CA LEU A 27 -3.45 -5.01 5.09
C LEU A 27 -1.94 -5.18 5.07
N ARG A 28 -1.35 -5.23 6.26
CA ARG A 28 0.09 -5.41 6.44
C ARG A 28 0.41 -6.28 7.65
N ARG A 29 1.62 -6.81 7.69
CA ARG A 29 2.17 -7.59 8.82
C ARG A 29 2.89 -6.72 9.85
N TYR A 30 2.81 -5.40 9.70
CA TYR A 30 3.46 -4.44 10.58
C TYR A 30 2.58 -3.20 10.71
N ALA A 31 2.75 -2.48 11.82
CA ALA A 31 2.08 -1.22 12.06
C ALA A 31 2.52 -0.16 11.05
N ILE A 32 1.61 0.73 10.65
CA ILE A 32 2.00 1.92 9.90
C ILE A 32 2.85 2.81 10.83
N PRO A 33 4.03 3.27 10.38
CA PRO A 33 4.80 4.23 11.16
C PRO A 33 3.98 5.50 11.42
N GLN A 34 4.03 6.03 12.65
CA GLN A 34 3.21 7.18 13.05
C GLN A 34 3.52 8.40 12.17
N GLU A 35 4.78 8.55 11.79
CA GLU A 35 5.26 9.61 10.92
C GLU A 35 4.80 9.48 9.47
N PHE A 36 4.09 8.41 9.07
CA PHE A 36 3.48 8.26 7.74
C PHE A 36 1.96 8.51 7.74
N LEU A 37 1.36 8.74 8.91
CA LEU A 37 -0.06 9.07 9.03
C LEU A 37 -0.36 10.51 8.60
N ASN A 38 -1.60 10.74 8.18
CA ASN A 38 -2.20 12.05 7.91
C ASN A 38 -1.44 12.93 6.91
N GLN A 39 -0.69 12.31 5.99
CA GLN A 39 0.00 12.99 4.91
C GLN A 39 -0.20 12.21 3.60
N PRO A 40 -0.05 12.88 2.44
CA PRO A 40 -0.15 12.21 1.16
C PRO A 40 0.97 11.21 0.94
N VAL A 41 0.61 10.08 0.35
CA VAL A 41 1.50 9.00 -0.06
C VAL A 41 1.20 8.66 -1.52
N TYR A 42 2.23 8.60 -2.37
CA TYR A 42 2.06 8.11 -3.74
C TYR A 42 1.69 6.63 -3.75
N LEU A 43 0.67 6.28 -4.55
CA LEU A 43 0.38 4.89 -4.89
C LEU A 43 1.32 4.46 -6.03
N LEU A 44 2.42 3.79 -5.67
CA LEU A 44 3.39 3.24 -6.61
C LEU A 44 2.82 1.94 -7.18
N CYS A 45 2.13 2.07 -8.31
CA CYS A 45 1.45 0.98 -8.96
C CYS A 45 2.45 0.11 -9.73
N THR A 46 2.39 -1.20 -9.49
CA THR A 46 3.24 -2.20 -10.13
C THR A 46 2.38 -3.31 -10.75
N PRO A 47 2.86 -4.00 -11.80
CA PRO A 47 2.20 -5.18 -12.33
C PRO A 47 1.96 -6.23 -11.25
N ASP A 48 0.82 -6.90 -11.34
CA ASP A 48 0.36 -7.87 -10.34
C ASP A 48 1.40 -8.94 -10.01
N GLY A 49 2.16 -9.45 -11.00
CA GLY A 49 3.30 -10.33 -10.80
C GLY A 49 3.02 -11.49 -9.83
N ASN A 50 3.99 -11.83 -8.99
CA ASN A 50 3.84 -12.84 -7.95
C ASN A 50 3.19 -12.26 -6.68
N GLU A 51 2.23 -12.99 -6.11
CA GLU A 51 1.52 -12.57 -4.90
C GLU A 51 2.43 -12.53 -3.67
N GLY A 52 2.15 -11.59 -2.76
CA GLY A 52 2.82 -11.49 -1.47
C GLY A 52 4.29 -11.05 -1.54
N ARG A 53 4.78 -10.64 -2.73
CA ARG A 53 6.17 -10.22 -2.94
C ARG A 53 6.22 -8.84 -3.59
N SER A 54 7.13 -8.00 -3.08
CA SER A 54 7.54 -6.76 -3.72
C SER A 54 8.13 -7.06 -5.10
N THR A 55 7.79 -6.23 -6.09
CA THR A 55 8.37 -6.21 -7.44
C THR A 55 9.43 -5.13 -7.59
N LEU A 56 9.46 -4.15 -6.69
CA LEU A 56 10.46 -3.07 -6.73
C LEU A 56 11.82 -3.49 -6.15
N PRO A 57 12.93 -2.81 -6.53
CA PRO A 57 14.26 -3.04 -5.97
C PRO A 57 14.33 -2.89 -4.45
N LEU A 58 15.28 -3.57 -3.80
CA LEU A 58 15.40 -3.54 -2.33
C LEU A 58 15.94 -2.20 -1.80
N ASP A 59 16.78 -1.50 -2.56
CA ASP A 59 17.49 -0.33 -2.04
C ASP A 59 16.96 0.98 -2.62
N ALA A 60 17.17 1.18 -3.92
CA ALA A 60 16.81 2.42 -4.61
C ALA A 60 16.18 2.13 -5.97
N MET A 61 15.33 3.07 -6.38
CA MET A 61 14.62 3.08 -7.64
C MET A 61 14.96 4.40 -8.36
N PRO A 62 15.46 4.36 -9.60
CA PRO A 62 15.68 5.56 -10.39
C PRO A 62 14.35 6.25 -10.72
N ALA A 63 14.44 7.53 -11.11
CA ALA A 63 13.29 8.21 -11.71
C ALA A 63 12.82 7.48 -12.97
N ALA A 64 11.52 7.49 -13.22
CA ALA A 64 10.85 6.81 -14.32
C ALA A 64 11.17 5.30 -14.40
N GLN A 65 11.27 4.61 -13.26
CA GLN A 65 11.47 3.17 -13.20
C GLN A 65 10.50 2.41 -14.12
N PRO A 66 11.02 1.58 -15.04
CA PRO A 66 10.18 0.82 -15.97
C PRO A 66 9.16 -0.07 -15.25
N GLY A 67 7.92 -0.05 -15.74
CA GLY A 67 6.82 -0.85 -15.20
C GLY A 67 6.25 -0.32 -13.89
N VAL A 68 6.56 0.92 -13.50
CA VAL A 68 6.03 1.54 -12.27
C VAL A 68 5.47 2.91 -12.61
N CYS A 69 4.30 3.21 -12.08
CA CYS A 69 3.70 4.53 -12.23
C CYS A 69 3.07 5.01 -10.92
N ILE A 70 2.90 6.31 -10.79
CA ILE A 70 2.05 6.90 -9.76
C ILE A 70 0.63 6.88 -10.31
N ALA A 71 -0.23 6.05 -9.71
CA ALA A 71 -1.65 5.96 -10.07
C ALA A 71 -2.52 7.01 -9.34
N GLY A 72 -1.98 7.62 -8.28
CA GLY A 72 -2.67 8.60 -7.46
C GLY A 72 -1.98 8.77 -6.11
N THR A 73 -2.72 9.33 -5.16
CA THR A 73 -2.29 9.48 -3.77
C THR A 73 -3.31 8.86 -2.81
N VAL A 74 -2.81 8.42 -1.65
CA VAL A 74 -3.60 7.93 -0.52
C VAL A 74 -3.12 8.60 0.76
N ASN A 75 -4.06 8.89 1.67
CA ASN A 75 -3.76 9.29 3.04
C ASN A 75 -4.28 8.22 3.99
N PHE A 76 -3.50 7.86 5.00
CA PHE A 76 -3.94 6.95 6.07
C PHE A 76 -4.18 7.72 7.36
N SER A 77 -5.28 7.44 8.07
CA SER A 77 -5.66 8.15 9.31
C SER A 77 -5.37 7.38 10.60
N GLY A 78 -5.03 6.10 10.50
CA GLY A 78 -4.70 5.27 11.64
C GLY A 78 -4.71 3.79 11.29
N GLN A 79 -4.81 2.94 12.30
CA GLN A 79 -4.87 1.49 12.10
C GLN A 79 -5.74 0.78 13.13
N VAL A 80 -6.18 -0.44 12.78
CA VAL A 80 -6.72 -1.44 13.71
C VAL A 80 -5.83 -2.68 13.63
N VAL A 81 -5.62 -3.35 14.76
CA VAL A 81 -4.94 -4.64 14.80
C VAL A 81 -5.99 -5.73 14.86
N TYR A 82 -5.96 -6.64 13.89
CA TYR A 82 -6.66 -7.90 13.98
C TYR A 82 -5.80 -8.88 14.76
N SER A 83 -6.37 -9.45 15.81
CA SER A 83 -5.75 -10.48 16.65
C SER A 83 -6.38 -11.86 16.43
N SER A 84 -7.37 -11.97 15.54
CA SER A 84 -8.00 -13.24 15.18
C SER A 84 -8.49 -13.29 13.73
N TYR A 85 -8.72 -14.50 13.23
CA TYR A 85 -9.28 -14.73 11.90
C TYR A 85 -10.67 -14.11 11.76
N GLU A 86 -11.49 -14.17 12.81
CA GLU A 86 -12.87 -13.66 12.82
C GLU A 86 -12.89 -12.13 12.70
N GLN A 87 -11.98 -11.42 13.38
CA GLN A 87 -11.84 -9.97 13.24
C GLN A 87 -11.42 -9.57 11.83
N TRP A 88 -10.46 -10.30 11.25
CA TRP A 88 -10.05 -10.10 9.86
C TRP A 88 -11.22 -10.36 8.89
N LEU A 89 -11.91 -11.49 9.06
CA LEU A 89 -13.03 -11.88 8.20
C LEU A 89 -14.21 -10.91 8.27
N ALA A 90 -14.47 -10.31 9.44
CA ALA A 90 -15.53 -9.34 9.64
C ALA A 90 -15.34 -8.06 8.79
N ASP A 91 -14.10 -7.75 8.39
CA ASP A 91 -13.75 -6.59 7.56
C ASP A 91 -13.37 -7.00 6.12
N ALA A 92 -13.79 -8.20 5.68
CA ALA A 92 -13.44 -8.76 4.37
C ALA A 92 -13.88 -7.89 3.19
N ASP A 93 -15.03 -7.23 3.32
CA ASP A 93 -15.55 -6.26 2.36
C ASP A 93 -14.67 -5.00 2.27
N LYS A 94 -14.16 -4.51 3.42
CA LYS A 94 -13.31 -3.32 3.50
C LYS A 94 -11.90 -3.55 2.97
N HIS A 95 -11.31 -4.71 3.22
CA HIS A 95 -9.94 -5.00 2.77
C HIS A 95 -9.89 -5.73 1.42
N CYS A 96 -11.00 -6.31 0.97
CA CYS A 96 -11.17 -6.99 -0.32
C CYS A 96 -10.23 -8.18 -0.55
N VAL A 97 -9.78 -8.87 0.50
CA VAL A 97 -8.86 -10.01 0.38
C VAL A 97 -9.62 -11.29 0.67
N ALA A 98 -9.67 -12.19 -0.32
CA ALA A 98 -10.28 -13.49 -0.14
C ALA A 98 -9.42 -14.40 0.77
N PRO A 99 -10.04 -15.28 1.58
CA PRO A 99 -9.32 -16.31 2.32
C PRO A 99 -8.49 -17.22 1.40
N GLY A 100 -7.41 -17.79 1.93
CA GLY A 100 -6.55 -18.73 1.20
C GLY A 100 -5.53 -18.09 0.26
N THR A 101 -5.55 -16.76 0.10
CA THR A 101 -4.52 -16.02 -0.64
C THR A 101 -3.28 -15.76 0.23
N PRO A 102 -2.10 -15.51 -0.34
CA PRO A 102 -0.91 -15.11 0.43
C PRO A 102 -1.07 -13.83 1.27
N TYR A 103 -2.06 -12.99 0.93
CA TYR A 103 -2.40 -11.77 1.66
C TYR A 103 -3.37 -12.01 2.83
N SER A 104 -4.03 -13.17 2.86
CA SER A 104 -5.06 -13.47 3.86
C SER A 104 -4.48 -13.81 5.23
N TRP A 105 -5.35 -13.77 6.24
CA TRP A 105 -5.05 -14.36 7.54
C TRP A 105 -4.84 -15.87 7.37
N GLN A 106 -3.71 -16.37 7.85
CA GLN A 106 -3.34 -17.78 7.80
C GLN A 106 -3.51 -18.39 9.20
N PRO A 107 -4.55 -19.21 9.47
CA PRO A 107 -4.78 -19.80 10.78
C PRO A 107 -3.55 -20.57 11.29
N GLY A 108 -3.18 -20.37 12.56
CA GLY A 108 -2.00 -20.98 13.16
C GLY A 108 -0.64 -20.36 12.77
N VAL A 109 -0.61 -19.46 11.78
CA VAL A 109 0.61 -18.77 11.33
C VAL A 109 0.54 -17.27 11.62
N THR A 110 -0.60 -16.65 11.32
CA THR A 110 -0.84 -15.23 11.60
C THR A 110 -1.16 -15.05 13.07
N GLN A 111 -0.31 -14.28 13.77
CA GLN A 111 -0.58 -13.86 15.15
C GLN A 111 -1.33 -12.53 15.17
N GLU A 112 -0.94 -11.60 14.30
CA GLU A 112 -1.58 -10.32 14.13
C GLU A 112 -1.53 -9.85 12.66
N MET A 113 -2.45 -8.96 12.32
CA MET A 113 -2.48 -8.27 11.04
C MET A 113 -2.96 -6.84 11.24
N PHE A 114 -2.30 -5.90 10.59
CA PHE A 114 -2.58 -4.48 10.71
C PHE A 114 -3.42 -4.02 9.53
N SER A 115 -4.52 -3.36 9.86
CA SER A 115 -5.48 -2.78 8.93
C SER A 115 -5.33 -1.26 8.97
N TRP A 116 -4.61 -0.71 7.98
CA TRP A 116 -4.35 0.72 7.89
C TRP A 116 -5.55 1.42 7.25
N LYS A 117 -6.18 2.34 7.99
CA LYS A 117 -7.42 3.01 7.58
C LYS A 117 -7.13 4.04 6.48
N VAL A 118 -7.77 3.87 5.33
CA VAL A 118 -7.73 4.85 4.25
C VAL A 118 -8.60 6.05 4.64
N ALA A 119 -8.01 7.23 4.68
CA ALA A 119 -8.69 8.48 5.00
C ALA A 119 -9.24 9.15 3.73
N SER A 120 -8.42 9.17 2.68
CA SER A 120 -8.76 9.73 1.38
C SER A 120 -7.89 9.11 0.31
N VAL A 121 -8.43 9.09 -0.92
CA VAL A 121 -7.70 8.72 -2.14
C VAL A 121 -7.96 9.77 -3.20
N GLN A 122 -6.95 10.04 -4.03
CA GLN A 122 -7.09 10.89 -5.20
C GLN A 122 -6.38 10.23 -6.38
N ALA A 123 -7.16 9.85 -7.40
CA ALA A 123 -6.60 9.31 -8.64
C ALA A 123 -5.82 10.39 -9.41
N ALA A 124 -4.72 9.98 -10.03
CA ALA A 124 -4.06 10.81 -11.03
C ALA A 124 -4.92 10.86 -12.30
N ALA A 125 -4.94 12.01 -12.99
CA ALA A 125 -5.67 12.14 -14.26
C ALA A 125 -5.15 11.19 -15.35
N ALA A 126 -3.86 10.88 -15.28
CA ALA A 126 -3.18 9.84 -16.06
C ALA A 126 -2.01 9.29 -15.24
N PRO A 127 -1.56 8.03 -15.47
CA PRO A 127 -0.37 7.49 -14.83
C PRO A 127 0.84 8.42 -14.97
N GLN A 128 1.48 8.76 -13.85
CA GLN A 128 2.65 9.64 -13.84
C GLN A 128 3.95 8.84 -13.65
N PRO A 129 5.09 9.31 -14.18
CA PRO A 129 6.38 8.71 -13.86
C PRO A 129 6.70 8.88 -12.37
N VAL A 130 7.38 7.89 -11.79
CA VAL A 130 7.89 7.97 -10.42
C VAL A 130 9.15 8.83 -10.35
N PRO A 131 9.36 9.67 -9.31
CA PRO A 131 10.66 10.27 -9.03
C PRO A 131 11.67 9.21 -8.58
N ALA A 132 12.93 9.60 -8.45
CA ALA A 132 13.94 8.75 -7.80
C ALA A 132 13.55 8.54 -6.33
N MET A 133 13.63 7.30 -5.85
CA MET A 133 13.21 6.95 -4.51
C MET A 133 14.12 5.89 -3.88
N ARG A 134 14.16 5.87 -2.55
CA ARG A 134 14.84 4.87 -1.72
C ARG A 134 13.81 4.11 -0.91
N ARG A 135 13.95 2.79 -0.79
CA ARG A 135 13.13 1.99 0.12
C ARG A 135 13.49 2.32 1.57
N VAL A 136 12.47 2.46 2.42
CA VAL A 136 12.66 2.79 3.84
C VAL A 136 12.04 1.76 4.78
N LEU A 137 11.01 1.04 4.35
CA LEU A 137 10.37 0.00 5.16
C LEU A 137 9.52 -0.92 4.29
N SER A 138 9.89 -2.19 4.12
CA SER A 138 9.07 -3.14 3.34
C SER A 138 8.62 -2.48 2.03
N SER A 139 7.33 -2.33 1.74
CA SER A 139 6.76 -1.66 0.55
C SER A 139 6.83 -0.13 0.51
N TRP A 140 7.45 0.54 1.50
CA TRP A 140 7.54 2.00 1.59
C TRP A 140 8.82 2.56 0.99
N PHE A 141 8.67 3.69 0.33
CA PHE A 141 9.72 4.45 -0.33
C PHE A 141 9.67 5.93 0.07
N LYS A 142 10.83 6.58 0.05
CA LYS A 142 10.99 8.03 0.17
C LYS A 142 11.59 8.61 -1.10
N VAL A 143 11.10 9.76 -1.54
CA VAL A 143 11.72 10.54 -2.62
C VAL A 143 13.15 10.89 -2.22
N VAL A 144 14.08 10.72 -3.15
CA VAL A 144 15.45 11.19 -3.01
C VAL A 144 15.52 12.54 -3.72
N ALA A 145 15.90 13.59 -3.00
CA ALA A 145 16.21 14.88 -3.62
C ALA A 145 17.34 14.67 -4.64
N ALA A 146 17.16 15.22 -5.84
CA ALA A 146 18.17 15.21 -6.89
C ALA A 146 19.39 16.03 -6.49
#